data_AF-A0A932KFC0-F1
#
_entry.id   AF-A0A932KFC0-F1
#
_cell.length_a   1.000
_cell.length_b   1.000
_cell.length_c   1.000
_cell.angle_alpha   90.00
_cell.angle_beta   90.00
_cell.angle_gamma   90.00
#
_symmetry.space_group_name_H-M   'P 1'
#
loop_
_entity.id
_entity.type
_entity.pdbx_description
1 polymer ?
#
loop_
_entity_poly.entity_id
_entity_poly.type
_entity_poly.pdbx_seq_one_letter_code
_entity_poly.pdbx_strand_id
1 'polypeptide(L)'
;MLGRKTHKNNIFRKLLLSSLLFLLLLLIFGTDPQKMALPLLVAPFILIFILIFLSLLFVIQGRLNAPKLLTQKSITIAITAAGIPVMLLVLKSIDQLSLRDILILLGLFGGILFYISRSDMLTS
;
A
#
# COMPACT_ATOMS: atom_id res chain seq x y z
N MET A 1 -16.06 3.09 33.86
CA MET A 1 -14.62 3.31 33.59
C MET A 1 -14.10 2.74 32.25
N LEU A 2 -14.96 2.34 31.30
CA LEU A 2 -14.54 1.76 30.00
C LEU A 2 -14.35 2.78 28.85
N GLY A 3 -14.84 4.01 28.97
CA GLY A 3 -14.84 4.99 27.87
C GLY A 3 -13.50 5.67 27.54
N ARG A 4 -12.47 5.59 28.40
CA ARG A 4 -11.16 6.26 28.16
C ARG A 4 -10.18 5.45 27.30
N LYS A 5 -10.28 4.11 27.28
CA LYS A 5 -9.33 3.27 26.53
C LYS A 5 -9.52 3.35 25.02
N THR A 6 -10.76 3.50 24.55
CA THR A 6 -11.10 3.59 23.12
C THR A 6 -10.58 4.89 22.48
N HIS A 7 -10.65 6.01 23.20
CA HIS A 7 -10.21 7.31 22.68
C HIS A 7 -8.68 7.42 22.53
N LYS A 8 -7.91 6.83 23.46
CA LYS A 8 -6.43 6.83 23.40
C LYS A 8 -5.90 6.04 22.20
N ASN A 9 -6.52 4.89 21.89
CA ASN A 9 -6.14 4.07 20.74
C ASN A 9 -6.39 4.78 19.40
N ASN A 10 -7.46 5.56 19.29
CA ASN A 10 -7.77 6.28 18.05
C ASN A 10 -6.80 7.45 17.79
N ILE A 11 -6.37 8.16 18.83
CA ILE A 11 -5.37 9.23 18.70
C ILE A 11 -4.00 8.65 18.32
N PHE A 12 -3.57 7.57 18.99
CA PHE A 12 -2.30 6.91 18.68
C PHE A 12 -2.27 6.39 17.23
N ARG A 13 -3.36 5.76 16.77
CA ARG A 13 -3.52 5.32 15.38
C ARG A 13 -3.39 6.47 14.38
N LYS A 14 -4.05 7.61 14.64
CA LYS A 14 -3.97 8.79 13.77
C LYS A 14 -2.57 9.39 13.72
N LEU A 15 -1.88 9.48 14.86
CA LEU A 15 -0.50 9.95 14.95
C LEU A 15 0.46 9.04 14.17
N LEU A 16 0.30 7.72 14.33
CA LEU A 16 1.13 6.74 13.64
C LEU A 16 0.91 6.78 12.12
N LEU A 17 -0.34 6.90 11.66
CA LEU A 17 -0.68 7.04 10.24
C LEU A 17 -0.12 8.33 9.64
N SER A 18 -0.20 9.44 10.38
CA SER A 18 0.40 10.71 9.98
C SER A 18 1.93 10.61 9.88
N SER A 19 2.59 9.92 10.81
CA SER A 19 4.03 9.70 10.78
C SER A 19 4.45 8.83 9.60
N LEU A 20 3.71 7.76 9.31
CA LEU A 20 3.92 6.91 8.13
C LEU A 20 3.81 7.68 6.81
N LEU A 21 2.75 8.51 6.67
CA LEU A 21 2.56 9.34 5.48
C LEU A 21 3.65 10.39 5.32
N PHE A 22 4.09 11.01 6.41
CA PHE A 22 5.18 11.98 6.39
C PHE A 22 6.49 11.33 5.95
N LEU A 23 6.82 10.16 6.50
CA LEU A 23 8.01 9.40 6.11
C LEU A 23 7.95 8.99 4.63
N LEU A 24 6.78 8.57 4.14
CA LEU A 24 6.55 8.23 2.73
C LEU A 24 6.81 9.44 1.81
N LEU A 25 6.28 10.62 2.16
CA LEU A 25 6.50 11.86 1.42
C LEU A 25 7.99 12.22 1.38
N LEU A 26 8.68 12.14 2.52
CA LEU A 26 10.11 12.43 2.60
C LEU A 26 10.91 11.50 1.67
N LEU A 27 10.54 10.22 1.61
CA LEU A 27 11.20 9.25 0.75
C LEU A 27 10.93 9.47 -0.74
N ILE A 28 9.69 9.83 -1.12
CA ILE A 28 9.33 10.08 -2.51
C ILE A 28 9.99 11.36 -3.05
N PHE A 29 10.07 12.42 -2.23
CA PHE A 29 10.59 13.73 -2.68
C PHE A 29 12.07 13.96 -2.35
N GLY A 30 12.61 13.26 -1.35
CA GLY A 30 14.00 13.38 -0.92
C GLY A 30 14.96 12.39 -1.58
N THR A 31 14.45 11.35 -2.25
CA THR A 31 15.30 10.34 -2.91
C THR A 31 15.29 10.58 -4.42
N ASP A 32 16.45 10.88 -5.01
CA ASP A 32 16.63 10.96 -6.46
C ASP A 32 17.01 9.57 -7.00
N PRO A 33 16.08 8.83 -7.62
CA PRO A 33 16.32 7.45 -8.03
C PRO A 33 17.32 7.32 -9.20
N GLN A 34 17.61 8.41 -9.92
CA GLN A 34 18.52 8.36 -11.07
C GLN A 34 20.01 8.36 -10.67
N LYS A 35 20.33 8.70 -9.42
CA LYS A 35 21.71 8.82 -8.93
C LYS A 35 22.18 7.65 -8.07
N MET A 36 21.33 6.67 -7.84
CA MET A 36 21.62 5.56 -6.93
C MET A 36 21.97 4.27 -7.69
N ALA A 37 22.97 3.54 -7.20
CA ALA A 37 23.32 2.23 -7.73
C ALA A 37 22.13 1.26 -7.63
N LEU A 38 21.94 0.41 -8.63
CA LEU A 38 20.83 -0.56 -8.78
C LEU A 38 20.50 -1.42 -7.53
N PRO A 39 21.46 -1.86 -6.69
CA PRO A 39 21.13 -2.56 -5.44
C PRO A 39 20.58 -1.62 -4.35
N LEU A 40 21.03 -0.36 -4.35
CA LEU A 40 20.63 0.67 -3.40
C LEU A 40 19.23 1.23 -3.72
N LEU A 41 18.93 1.46 -5.00
CA LEU A 41 17.86 0.73 -5.71
C LEU A 41 16.62 0.28 -4.95
N VAL A 42 16.74 -0.98 -4.51
CA VAL A 42 15.64 -1.85 -4.12
C VAL A 42 15.14 -1.52 -2.71
N ALA A 43 16.06 -1.12 -1.82
CA ALA A 43 15.75 -0.78 -0.44
C ALA A 43 14.66 0.31 -0.29
N PRO A 44 14.73 1.49 -0.94
CA PRO A 44 13.70 2.52 -0.85
C PRO A 44 12.37 2.05 -1.41
N PHE A 45 12.34 1.24 -2.48
CA PHE A 45 11.08 0.71 -3.02
C PHE A 45 10.41 -0.31 -2.10
N ILE A 46 11.18 -1.21 -1.49
CA ILE A 46 10.66 -2.13 -0.47
C ILE A 46 10.11 -1.32 0.71
N LEU A 47 10.81 -0.27 1.13
CA LEU A 47 10.38 0.57 2.25
C LEU A 47 9.08 1.32 1.90
N ILE A 48 8.99 1.92 0.71
CA ILE A 48 7.77 2.56 0.21
C ILE A 48 6.61 1.55 0.15
N PHE A 49 6.85 0.33 -0.34
CA PHE A 49 5.85 -0.73 -0.37
C PHE A 49 5.31 -1.03 1.03
N ILE A 50 6.20 -1.24 2.00
CA ILE A 50 5.83 -1.52 3.39
C ILE A 50 5.02 -0.36 3.98
N LEU A 51 5.44 0.89 3.73
CA LEU A 51 4.73 2.07 4.25
C LEU A 51 3.32 2.21 3.66
N ILE A 52 3.16 2.03 2.35
CA ILE A 52 1.85 2.09 1.68
C ILE A 52 0.97 0.92 2.15
N PHE A 53 1.53 -0.29 2.21
CA PHE A 53 0.84 -1.49 2.68
C PHE A 53 0.31 -1.31 4.12
N LEU A 54 1.17 -0.89 5.05
CA LEU A 54 0.77 -0.64 6.43
C LEU A 54 -0.28 0.46 6.52
N SER A 55 -0.11 1.56 5.78
CA SER A 55 -1.08 2.66 5.75
C SER A 55 -2.46 2.18 5.29
N LEU A 56 -2.52 1.38 4.22
CA LEU A 56 -3.77 0.78 3.73
C LEU A 56 -4.40 -0.16 4.74
N LEU A 57 -3.60 -1.02 5.40
CA LEU A 57 -4.10 -1.88 6.46
C LEU A 57 -4.71 -1.09 7.63
N PHE A 58 -4.04 0.00 8.05
CA PHE A 58 -4.56 0.87 9.10
C PHE A 58 -5.87 1.57 8.68
N VAL A 59 -5.98 1.99 7.42
CA VAL A 59 -7.22 2.59 6.89
C VAL A 59 -8.35 1.57 6.83
N ILE A 60 -8.09 0.35 6.34
CA ILE A 60 -9.09 -0.72 6.25
C ILE A 60 -9.58 -1.11 7.65
N GLN A 61 -8.68 -1.29 8.61
CA GLN A 61 -9.04 -1.59 10.01
C GLN A 61 -9.77 -0.42 10.69
N GLY A 62 -9.39 0.82 10.38
CA GLY A 62 -9.97 2.03 10.97
C GLY A 62 -11.37 2.34 10.45
N ARG A 63 -11.64 2.13 9.16
CA ARG A 63 -12.97 2.36 8.56
C ARG A 63 -14.01 1.31 8.96
N LEU A 64 -13.58 0.07 9.21
CA LEU A 64 -14.54 -1.02 9.44
C LEU A 64 -15.09 -1.07 10.87
N ASN A 65 -14.55 -0.31 11.84
CA ASN A 65 -14.95 -0.33 13.27
C ASN A 65 -15.11 -1.74 13.88
N ALA A 66 -14.66 -2.77 13.19
CA ALA A 66 -14.80 -4.15 13.56
C ALA A 66 -13.46 -4.58 14.14
N PRO A 67 -13.40 -5.02 15.41
CA PRO A 67 -12.23 -5.66 15.98
C PRO A 67 -11.94 -7.04 15.34
N LYS A 68 -12.43 -7.31 14.12
CA LYS A 68 -12.31 -8.61 13.46
C LYS A 68 -11.01 -8.71 12.68
N LEU A 69 -10.40 -9.89 12.81
CA LEU A 69 -9.15 -10.33 12.22
C LEU A 69 -8.91 -9.74 10.83
N LEU A 70 -7.65 -9.39 10.55
CA LEU A 70 -7.15 -9.26 9.19
C LEU A 70 -7.57 -10.50 8.40
N THR A 71 -8.61 -10.36 7.58
CA THR A 71 -8.98 -11.43 6.67
C THR A 71 -7.91 -11.54 5.59
N GLN A 72 -7.67 -12.75 5.07
CA GLN A 72 -6.78 -12.92 3.92
C GLN A 72 -7.16 -11.96 2.79
N LYS A 73 -8.45 -11.74 2.56
CA LYS A 73 -8.96 -10.75 1.60
C LYS A 73 -8.45 -9.33 1.84
N SER A 74 -8.51 -8.83 3.08
CA SER A 74 -8.00 -7.49 3.41
C SER A 74 -6.50 -7.37 3.18
N ILE A 75 -5.74 -8.42 3.49
CA ILE A 75 -4.30 -8.47 3.26
C ILE A 75 -4.01 -8.47 1.75
N THR A 76 -4.69 -9.33 0.98
CA THR A 76 -4.54 -9.41 -0.48
C THR A 76 -4.86 -8.08 -1.14
N ILE A 77 -5.97 -7.43 -0.78
CA ILE A 77 -6.33 -6.10 -1.30
C ILE A 77 -5.24 -5.08 -0.97
N ALA A 78 -4.74 -5.06 0.27
CA ALA A 78 -3.69 -4.12 0.67
C ALA A 78 -2.36 -4.36 -0.05
N ILE A 79 -1.96 -5.63 -0.24
CA ILE A 79 -0.75 -6.01 -1.01
C ILE A 79 -0.91 -5.56 -2.46
N THR A 80 -2.04 -5.90 -3.08
CA THR A 80 -2.34 -5.57 -4.47
C THR A 80 -2.36 -4.05 -4.68
N ALA A 81 -3.06 -3.31 -3.83
CA ALA A 81 -3.15 -1.86 -3.93
C ALA A 81 -1.83 -1.14 -3.61
N ALA A 82 -1.01 -1.67 -2.70
CA ALA A 82 0.33 -1.13 -2.43
C ALA A 82 1.34 -1.46 -3.54
N GLY A 83 1.19 -2.61 -4.20
CA GLY A 83 2.07 -3.07 -5.27
C GLY A 83 2.01 -2.17 -6.51
N ILE A 84 0.82 -1.68 -6.88
CA ILE A 84 0.61 -0.81 -8.06
C ILE A 84 1.52 0.43 -8.06
N PRO A 85 1.47 1.33 -7.06
CA PRO A 85 2.29 2.54 -7.06
C PRO A 85 3.79 2.24 -6.98
N VAL A 86 4.19 1.15 -6.29
CA VAL A 86 5.60 0.74 -6.20
C VAL A 86 6.11 0.23 -7.54
N MET A 87 5.33 -0.59 -8.25
CA MET A 87 5.71 -1.06 -9.59
C MET A 87 5.84 0.09 -10.58
N LEU A 88 4.91 1.07 -10.52
CA LEU A 88 5.02 2.29 -11.33
C LEU A 88 6.29 3.09 -11.01
N LEU A 89 6.64 3.20 -9.72
CA LEU A 89 7.87 3.85 -9.28
C LEU A 89 9.14 3.13 -9.76
N VAL A 90 9.16 1.79 -9.69
CA VAL A 90 10.27 0.95 -10.17
C VAL A 90 10.43 1.06 -11.68
N LEU A 91 9.35 0.99 -12.45
CA LEU A 91 9.42 1.16 -13.90
C LEU A 91 9.90 2.56 -14.29
N LYS A 92 9.47 3.59 -13.55
CA LYS A 92 9.93 4.96 -13.72
C LYS A 92 11.43 5.09 -13.45
N SER A 93 11.96 4.40 -12.44
CA SER A 93 13.36 4.55 -12.07
C SER A 93 14.34 3.90 -13.06
N ILE A 94 13.87 3.03 -13.93
CA ILE A 94 14.68 2.39 -14.98
C ILE A 94 14.53 3.17 -16.32
N ASP A 95 13.81 4.29 -16.33
CA ASP A 95 13.40 5.03 -17.56
C ASP A 95 12.67 4.14 -18.59
N GLN A 96 12.21 2.96 -18.15
CA GLN A 96 11.46 1.99 -18.94
C GLN A 96 9.94 2.18 -18.80
N LEU A 97 9.49 3.27 -18.19
CA LEU A 97 8.07 3.54 -18.01
C LEU A 97 7.43 3.97 -19.35
N SER A 98 7.12 3.01 -20.22
CA SER A 98 6.27 3.28 -21.37
C SER A 98 4.81 3.40 -20.92
N LEU A 99 4.05 4.28 -21.57
CA LEU A 99 2.60 4.40 -21.36
C LEU A 99 1.89 3.05 -21.59
N ARG A 100 2.46 2.19 -22.45
CA ARG A 100 2.02 0.80 -22.64
C ARG A 100 2.16 -0.05 -21.37
N ASP A 101 3.28 0.04 -20.67
CA ASP A 101 3.53 -0.77 -19.46
C ASP A 101 2.60 -0.38 -18.32
N ILE A 102 2.28 0.92 -18.21
CA ILE A 102 1.28 1.44 -17.27
C ILE A 102 -0.10 0.84 -17.57
N LEU A 103 -0.52 0.83 -18.83
CA LEU A 103 -1.82 0.29 -19.24
C LEU A 103 -1.90 -1.23 -19.04
N ILE A 104 -0.82 -1.95 -19.35
CA ILE A 104 -0.73 -3.40 -19.12
C ILE A 104 -0.84 -3.70 -17.62
N LEU A 105 -0.11 -2.96 -16.78
CA LEU A 105 -0.17 -3.11 -15.32
C LEU A 105 -1.55 -2.84 -14.75
N LEU A 106 -2.19 -1.74 -15.16
CA LEU A 106 -3.54 -1.42 -14.75
C LEU A 106 -4.54 -2.50 -15.15
N GLY A 107 -4.43 -3.02 -16.38
CA GLY A 107 -5.27 -4.11 -16.86
C GLY A 107 -5.07 -5.41 -16.09
N LEU A 108 -3.81 -5.79 -15.83
CA LEU A 108 -3.45 -7.02 -15.13
C LEU A 108 -3.91 -6.97 -13.67
N PHE A 109 -3.66 -5.86 -12.97
CA PHE A 109 -4.13 -5.66 -11.61
C PHE A 109 -5.65 -5.53 -11.51
N GLY A 110 -6.29 -4.83 -12.45
CA GLY A 110 -7.75 -4.77 -12.55
C GLY A 110 -8.37 -6.15 -12.76
N GLY A 111 -7.75 -6.97 -13.61
CA GLY A 111 -8.15 -8.37 -13.84
C GLY A 111 -8.01 -9.23 -12.60
N ILE A 112 -6.91 -9.12 -11.86
CA ILE A 112 -6.71 -9.86 -10.60
C ILE A 112 -7.77 -9.45 -9.56
N LEU A 113 -8.00 -8.14 -9.39
CA LEU A 113 -9.01 -7.64 -8.45
C LEU A 113 -10.43 -8.07 -8.84
N PHE A 114 -10.75 -8.01 -10.13
CA PHE A 114 -12.01 -8.51 -10.66
C PHE A 114 -12.19 -10.01 -10.43
N TYR A 115 -11.15 -10.80 -10.72
CA TYR A 115 -11.15 -12.24 -10.51
C TYR A 115 -11.37 -12.60 -9.05
N ILE A 116 -10.64 -11.98 -8.12
CA ILE A 116 -10.82 -12.19 -6.67
C ILE A 116 -12.24 -11.80 -6.23
N SER A 117 -12.75 -10.66 -6.72
CA SER A 117 -14.10 -10.22 -6.40
C SER A 117 -15.16 -11.19 -6.93
N ARG A 118 -14.90 -11.84 -8.07
CA ARG A 118 -15.82 -12.80 -8.68
C ARG A 118 -15.72 -14.18 -8.06
N SER A 119 -14.52 -14.65 -7.72
CA SER A 119 -14.31 -15.95 -7.06
C SER A 119 -14.99 -16.00 -5.70
N ASP A 120 -15.00 -14.89 -4.97
CA ASP A 120 -15.74 -14.77 -3.70
C ASP A 120 -17.26 -14.93 -3.88
N MET A 121 -17.83 -14.60 -5.04
CA MET A 121 -19.26 -14.83 -5.31
C MET A 121 -19.58 -16.29 -5.63
N LEU A 122 -18.58 -17.11 -5.97
CA LEU A 122 -18.77 -18.52 -6.33
C LEU A 122 -18.56 -19.45 -5.13
N THR A 123 -17.92 -18.99 -4.06
CA THR A 123 -17.66 -19.73 -2.83
C THR A 123 -18.54 -19.30 -1.63
N SER A 124 -19.41 -18.30 -1.79
CA SER A 124 -20.42 -17.87 -0.82
C SER A 124 -21.80 -18.45 -1.12
#